data_AF-A0A392UVX9-F1
#
_entry.id   AF-A0A392UVX9-F1
#
_cell.length_a   1.000
_cell.length_b   1.000
_cell.length_c   1.000
_cell.angle_alpha   90.00
_cell.angle_beta   90.00
_cell.angle_gamma   90.00
#
_symmetry.space_group_name_H-M   'P 1'
#
loop_
_entity.id
_entity.type
_entity.pdbx_description
1 polymer ?
#
loop_
_entity_poly.entity_id
_entity_poly.type
_entity_poly.pdbx_seq_one_letter_code
_entity_poly.pdbx_strand_id
1 'polypeptide(L)' 'MKNHLKPLFIRAKVKNVGVNKVLIDGGAAVNLVPHSLLNKIGKYDTDHHSHNIVLSNYEGKSGHSW' A
#
# COMPACT_ATOMS: atom_id res chain seq x y z
N MET A 1 -16.25 -22.28 7.19
CA MET A 1 -15.06 -22.24 6.32
C MET A 1 -14.53 -20.81 6.07
N LYS A 2 -14.54 -19.89 7.05
CA LYS A 2 -14.11 -18.48 6.85
C LYS A 2 -12.72 -18.13 7.39
N ASN A 3 -12.00 -19.08 8.01
CA ASN A 3 -10.76 -18.81 8.75
C ASN A 3 -9.47 -19.26 8.05
N HIS A 4 -9.48 -19.47 6.73
CA HIS A 4 -8.31 -20.03 6.02
C HIS A 4 -7.68 -19.09 4.98
N LEU A 5 -8.28 -17.92 4.73
CA LEU A 5 -7.70 -16.95 3.81
C LEU A 5 -6.67 -16.10 4.56
N LYS A 6 -5.39 -16.40 4.32
CA LYS A 6 -4.29 -15.53 4.76
C LYS A 6 -4.06 -14.46 3.68
N PRO A 7 -3.82 -13.20 4.05
CA PRO A 7 -3.43 -12.18 3.09
C PRO A 7 -2.14 -12.59 2.38
N LEU A 8 -2.10 -12.37 1.06
CA LEU A 8 -0.90 -12.60 0.26
C LEU A 8 -0.02 -11.37 0.30
N PHE A 9 1.22 -11.54 0.75
CA PHE A 9 2.24 -10.51 0.69
C PHE A 9 3.36 -10.91 -0.26
N ILE A 10 3.85 -9.95 -1.05
CA ILE A 10 5.02 -10.13 -1.92
C ILE A 10 6.12 -9.14 -1.56
N ARG A 11 7.32 -9.45 -2.06
CA ARG A 11 8.41 -8.47 -2.18
C ARG A 11 8.32 -7.85 -3.57
N ALA A 12 8.36 -6.53 -3.65
CA ALA A 12 8.32 -5.81 -4.91
C ALA A 12 9.37 -4.69 -4.93
N LYS A 13 9.69 -4.18 -6.12
CA LYS A 13 10.61 -3.07 -6.30
C LYS A 13 9.83 -1.86 -6.80
N VAL A 14 9.80 -0.78 -6.03
CA VAL A 14 9.12 0.49 -6.38
C VAL A 14 10.20 1.54 -6.59
N LYS A 15 10.33 2.08 -7.81
CA LYS A 15 11.36 3.08 -8.16
C LYS A 15 12.76 2.75 -7.67
N ASN A 16 13.19 1.53 -7.96
CA ASN A 16 14.47 0.98 -7.54
C ASN A 16 14.61 0.61 -6.04
N VAL A 17 13.58 0.81 -5.23
CA VAL A 17 13.58 0.53 -3.80
C VAL A 17 12.84 -0.76 -3.51
N GLY A 18 13.49 -1.68 -2.79
CA GLY A 18 12.87 -2.93 -2.36
C GLY A 18 11.84 -2.70 -1.25
N VAL A 19 10.61 -3.16 -1.46
CA VAL A 19 9.52 -3.16 -0.49
C VAL A 19 9.22 -4.60 -0.11
N ASN A 20 9.47 -4.95 1.15
CA ASN A 20 9.44 -6.34 1.61
C ASN A 20 8.03 -6.89 1.85
N LYS A 21 7.03 -6.02 2.02
CA LYS A 21 5.67 -6.42 2.39
C LYS A 21 4.64 -5.58 1.63
N VAL A 22 4.33 -6.03 0.42
CA VAL A 22 3.24 -5.46 -0.39
C VAL A 22 2.05 -6.41 -0.33
N LEU A 23 0.91 -5.92 0.17
CA LEU A 23 -0.33 -6.68 0.17
C LEU A 23 -0.87 -6.77 -1.27
N ILE A 24 -1.22 -7.97 -1.70
CA ILE A 24 -1.91 -8.17 -2.98
C ILE A 24 -3.41 -8.14 -2.73
N ASP A 25 -4.05 -7.13 -3.29
CA ASP A 25 -5.50 -7.01 -3.35
C ASP A 25 -5.95 -7.18 -4.80
N GLY A 26 -6.56 -8.33 -5.10
CA GLY A 26 -7.06 -8.64 -6.44
C GLY A 26 -8.27 -7.80 -6.87
N GLY A 27 -8.90 -7.07 -5.94
CA GLY A 27 -9.99 -6.13 -6.21
C GLY A 27 -9.56 -4.67 -6.29
N ALA A 28 -8.29 -4.34 -6.05
CA ALA A 28 -7.81 -2.96 -6.04
C ALA A 28 -7.72 -2.38 -7.45
N ALA A 29 -8.36 -1.23 -7.68
CA ALA A 29 -8.24 -0.48 -8.92
C ALA A 29 -6.99 0.41 -8.98
N VAL A 30 -6.44 0.80 -7.82
CA VAL A 30 -5.25 1.64 -7.68
C VAL A 30 -4.34 1.12 -6.57
N ASN A 31 -3.04 1.33 -6.72
CA ASN A 31 -2.08 0.98 -5.68
C ASN A 31 -2.03 2.08 -4.63
N LEU A 32 -2.20 1.70 -3.36
CA LEU A 32 -2.01 2.60 -2.23
C LEU A 32 -0.58 2.46 -1.70
N VAL A 33 0.06 3.60 -1.46
CA VAL A 33 1.40 3.67 -0.89
C VAL A 33 1.32 4.44 0.43
N PRO A 34 1.83 3.89 1.55
CA PRO A 34 1.90 4.63 2.80
C PRO A 34 2.75 5.88 2.63
N HIS A 35 2.32 6.99 3.24
CA HIS A 35 3.08 8.24 3.24
C HIS A 35 4.52 8.05 3.74
N SER A 36 4.71 7.19 4.75
CA SER A 36 6.03 6.83 5.29
C SER A 36 6.98 6.13 4.30
N LEU A 37 6.47 5.63 3.17
CA LEU A 37 7.27 5.04 2.10
C LEU A 37 7.69 6.08 1.05
N LEU A 38 7.03 7.24 0.96
CA LEU A 38 7.29 8.25 -0.07
C LEU A 38 8.77 8.68 -0.10
N ASN A 39 9.29 9.15 1.04
CA ASN A 39 10.68 9.60 1.14
C ASN A 39 11.67 8.48 0.79
N LYS A 40 11.33 7.23 1.12
CA LYS A 40 12.18 6.06 0.80
C LYS A 40 12.26 5.82 -0.70
N ILE A 41 11.19 6.08 -1.45
CA ILE A 41 11.13 5.96 -2.92
C ILE A 41 11.50 7.25 -3.65
N GLY A 42 12.12 8.22 -2.96
CA GLY A 42 12.54 9.50 -3.52
C GLY A 42 11.37 10.38 -3.95
N LYS A 43 10.25 10.33 -3.22
CA LYS A 43 9.07 11.16 -3.44
C LYS A 43 8.69 11.92 -2.17
N TYR A 44 8.09 13.09 -2.36
CA TYR A 44 7.70 14.01 -1.31
C TYR A 44 6.25 14.49 -1.54
N ASP A 45 5.67 15.17 -0.56
CA ASP A 45 4.30 15.71 -0.69
C ASP A 45 4.16 16.69 -1.84
N THR A 46 5.24 17.40 -2.19
CA THR A 46 5.31 18.30 -3.35
C THR A 46 5.23 17.59 -4.70
N ASP A 47 5.48 16.27 -4.73
CA ASP A 47 5.32 15.46 -5.94
C ASP A 47 3.89 14.96 -6.16
N HIS A 48 2.97 15.19 -5.21
CA HIS A 48 1.57 14.82 -5.38
C HIS A 48 0.84 15.82 -6.27
N HIS A 49 0.08 15.28 -7.21
CA HIS A 49 -0.95 16.03 -7.92
C HIS A 49 -2.29 15.82 -7.23
N SER A 50 -3.18 16.80 -7.30
CA SER A 50 -4.56 16.60 -6.87
C SER A 50 -5.25 15.59 -7.79
N HIS A 51 -6.03 14.68 -7.21
CA HIS A 51 -6.81 13.70 -7.95
C HIS A 51 -8.26 13.75 -7.45
N ASN A 52 -9.22 13.62 -8.37
CA ASN A 52 -10.65 13.54 -8.04
C ASN A 52 -11.06 12.08 -7.80
N ILE A 53 -10.44 11.43 -6.80
CA ILE A 53 -10.70 10.03 -6.45
C ILE A 53 -11.14 9.99 -4.98
N VAL A 54 -12.28 9.36 -4.72
CA VAL A 54 -12.78 9.12 -3.36
C VAL A 54 -12.46 7.68 -2.97
N LEU A 55 -11.81 7.52 -1.82
CA LEU A 55 -11.54 6.20 -1.25
C LEU A 55 -12.67 5.81 -0.29
N SER A 56 -13.44 4.79 -0.65
CA SER A 56 -14.51 4.22 0.18
C SER A 56 -14.05 2.93 0.88
N ASN A 57 -14.63 2.61 2.04
CA ASN A 57 -14.40 1.35 2.78
C ASN A 57 -12.93 1.07 3.14
N TYR A 58 -12.12 2.12 3.31
CA TYR A 58 -10.75 1.97 3.79
C TYR A 58 -10.75 1.77 5.32
N GLU A 59 -10.51 0.54 5.76
CA GLU A 59 -10.46 0.20 7.19
C GLU A 59 -9.07 0.35 7.81
N GLY A 60 -8.11 1.01 7.14
CA GLY A 60 -6.69 1.01 7.46
C GLY A 60 -6.33 0.99 8.95
N LYS A 61 -6.20 -0.21 9.52
CA LYS A 61 -5.62 -0.41 10.84
C LYS A 61 -4.12 -0.47 10.65
N SER A 62 -3.38 0.39 11.34
CA SER A 62 -1.95 0.19 11.55
C SER A 62 -1.78 -1.21 12.14
N GLY A 63 -1.19 -2.13 11.37
CA GLY A 63 -0.94 -3.47 11.86
C GLY A 63 -0.07 -3.37 13.10
N HIS A 64 -0.61 -3.74 14.26
CA HIS A 64 0.21 -4.03 15.43
C HIS A 64 1.17 -5.16 15.04
N SER A 65 2.45 -4.82 14.97
CA SER A 65 3.54 -5.79 14.95
C SER A 65 3.51 -6.57 16.27
N TRP A 66 3.22 -7.86 16.19
CA TRP A 66 3.66 -8.84 17.18
C TRP A 66 5.05 -9.34 16.79
#